data_AF-A0A8T7CFS3-F1
#
_entry.id   AF-A0A8T7CFS3-F1
#
_cell.length_a   1.000
_cell.length_b   1.000
_cell.length_c   1.000
_cell.angle_alpha   90.00
_cell.angle_beta   90.00
_cell.angle_gamma   90.00
#
_symmetry.space_group_name_H-M   'P 1'
#
loop_
_entity.id
_entity.type
_entity.pdbx_description
1 polymer ?
#
loop_
_entity_poly.entity_id
_entity_poly.type
_entity_poly.pdbx_seq_one_letter_code
_entity_poly.pdbx_strand_id
1 'polypeptide(L)'
;MSMLVENEETVAVDPTAEMLARVDTRSSMARDAIINEKPHCDEAIGQFFQALLHMLDAAQVEGPDDQPLDERVLQQLALIKPWRDHYLRFVELAITSERSAAIHEANRAFLGRLLSYKHAPRDVIHFNHLWCDHYRFAIREVFISVIALLLANRDFDQANQYLNAEYRFETDRGPQRANFLLFDSYIKSLDEFRNRRLRLNRLSVGADLLKERADLNFLTFDEMMQADFVLCIRGLLHHPQALTRWFPRTLVYAERYEGTGFDLFISAQSKREFPGIQTLLQVKDKDDLIRRFGQVSQQCALPQWKFGGVPIPFASFMGLEALATR
;
A
#
# COMPACT_ATOMS: atom_id res chain seq x y z
N MET A 1 -29.78 -44.42 38.58
CA MET A 1 -28.95 -44.72 37.39
C MET A 1 -29.52 -43.89 36.24
N SER A 2 -29.31 -42.57 36.20
CA SER A 2 -28.09 -41.87 35.78
C SER A 2 -27.49 -42.44 34.50
N MET A 3 -27.72 -41.75 33.38
CA MET A 3 -26.66 -41.24 32.51
C MET A 3 -27.28 -40.19 31.59
N LEU A 4 -27.17 -38.92 32.00
CA LEU A 4 -27.21 -37.79 31.10
C LEU A 4 -25.91 -37.86 30.29
N VAL A 5 -26.01 -38.14 29.00
CA VAL A 5 -24.91 -37.92 28.07
C VAL A 5 -24.98 -36.43 27.73
N GLU A 6 -24.13 -35.64 28.38
CA GLU A 6 -23.83 -34.29 27.94
C GLU A 6 -23.17 -34.40 26.56
N ASN A 7 -23.91 -33.98 25.53
CA ASN A 7 -23.32 -33.67 24.24
C ASN A 7 -22.42 -32.45 24.46
N GLU A 8 -21.12 -32.67 24.60
CA GLU A 8 -20.13 -31.63 24.33
C GLU A 8 -20.26 -31.27 22.84
N GLU A 9 -21.03 -30.22 22.55
CA GLU A 9 -20.91 -29.49 21.30
C GLU A 9 -19.45 -29.02 21.20
N THR A 10 -18.66 -29.74 20.41
CA THR A 10 -17.36 -29.28 19.94
C THR A 10 -17.65 -28.05 19.08
N VAL A 11 -17.61 -26.88 19.69
CA VAL A 11 -17.70 -25.60 18.98
C VAL A 11 -16.58 -25.61 17.95
N ALA A 12 -16.93 -25.80 16.68
CA ALA A 12 -15.99 -25.72 15.59
C ALA A 12 -15.36 -24.32 15.63
N VAL A 13 -14.10 -24.25 16.02
CA VAL A 13 -13.33 -23.00 16.03
C VAL A 13 -13.29 -22.51 14.58
N ASP A 14 -13.75 -21.28 14.35
CA ASP A 14 -13.66 -20.63 13.03
C ASP A 14 -12.18 -20.65 12.59
N PRO A 15 -11.84 -21.34 11.48
CA PRO A 15 -10.45 -21.43 10.99
C PRO A 15 -9.80 -20.05 10.82
N THR A 16 -10.60 -19.03 10.50
CA THR A 16 -10.16 -17.64 10.34
C THR A 16 -9.70 -17.04 11.67
N ALA A 17 -10.39 -17.35 12.76
CA ALA A 17 -10.06 -16.87 14.10
C ALA A 17 -8.75 -17.49 14.62
N GLU A 18 -8.53 -18.79 14.37
CA GLU A 18 -7.27 -19.45 14.72
C GLU A 18 -6.09 -18.86 13.94
N MET A 19 -6.26 -18.63 12.63
CA MET A 19 -5.24 -18.00 11.80
C MET A 19 -4.92 -16.60 12.27
N LEU A 20 -5.93 -15.80 12.63
CA LEU A 20 -5.72 -14.46 13.19
C LEU A 20 -5.00 -14.49 14.53
N ALA A 21 -5.38 -15.40 15.44
CA ALA A 21 -4.68 -15.58 16.72
C ALA A 21 -3.21 -15.97 16.53
N ARG A 22 -2.92 -16.79 15.52
CA ARG A 22 -1.54 -17.13 15.12
C ARG A 22 -0.79 -15.89 14.61
N VAL A 23 -1.41 -15.06 13.76
CA VAL A 23 -0.81 -13.81 13.26
C VAL A 23 -0.50 -12.87 14.42
N ASP A 24 -1.43 -12.68 15.36
CA ASP A 24 -1.22 -11.84 16.54
C ASP A 24 -0.07 -12.35 17.41
N THR A 25 -0.05 -13.66 17.69
CA THR A 25 1.04 -14.30 18.45
C THR A 25 2.39 -14.06 17.79
N ARG A 26 2.52 -14.31 16.48
CA ARG A 26 3.78 -14.12 15.75
C ARG A 26 4.17 -12.65 15.63
N SER A 27 3.19 -11.76 15.45
CA SER A 27 3.41 -10.30 15.45
C SER A 27 4.01 -9.85 16.79
N SER A 28 3.42 -10.30 17.90
CA SER A 28 3.88 -9.95 19.25
C SER A 28 5.28 -10.50 19.53
N MET A 29 5.58 -11.74 19.12
CA MET A 29 6.93 -12.31 19.22
C MET A 29 7.96 -11.54 18.39
N ALA A 30 7.63 -11.16 17.16
CA ALA A 30 8.52 -10.39 16.30
C ALA A 30 8.80 -9.00 16.88
N ARG A 31 7.77 -8.30 17.36
CA ARG A 31 7.92 -6.98 18.00
C ARG A 31 8.75 -7.07 19.29
N ASP A 32 8.49 -8.06 20.13
CA ASP A 32 9.25 -8.31 21.36
C ASP A 32 10.72 -8.65 21.07
N ALA A 33 11.00 -9.39 19.99
CA ALA A 33 12.35 -9.67 19.55
C ALA A 33 13.09 -8.43 19.03
N ILE A 34 12.38 -7.49 18.38
CA ILE A 34 12.94 -6.19 17.98
C ILE A 34 13.24 -5.33 19.21
N ILE A 35 12.26 -5.15 20.10
CA ILE A 35 12.36 -4.26 21.27
C ILE A 35 13.49 -4.71 22.22
N ASN A 36 13.61 -6.01 22.44
CA ASN A 36 14.61 -6.56 23.38
C ASN A 36 15.87 -7.09 22.67
N GLU A 37 16.08 -6.73 21.40
CA GLU A 37 17.26 -7.09 20.60
C GLU A 37 17.61 -8.58 20.65
N LYS A 38 16.59 -9.45 20.62
CA LYS A 38 16.80 -10.89 20.81
C LYS A 38 17.64 -11.48 19.68
N PRO A 39 18.51 -12.49 19.95
CA PRO A 39 19.35 -13.12 18.93
C PRO A 39 18.56 -13.73 17.76
N HIS A 40 17.32 -14.18 18.01
CA HIS A 40 16.43 -14.81 17.03
C HIS A 40 15.44 -13.83 16.39
N CYS A 41 15.75 -12.53 16.36
CA CYS A 41 14.88 -11.50 15.79
C CYS A 41 14.54 -11.79 14.32
N ASP A 42 15.53 -12.11 13.49
CA ASP A 42 15.33 -12.34 12.06
C ASP A 42 14.40 -13.55 11.81
N GLU A 43 14.53 -14.61 12.63
CA GLU A 43 13.64 -15.77 12.58
C GLU A 43 12.21 -15.41 12.99
N ALA A 44 12.04 -14.64 14.07
CA ALA A 44 10.72 -14.22 14.53
C ALA A 44 9.98 -13.38 13.48
N ILE A 45 10.69 -12.47 12.80
CA ILE A 45 10.17 -11.68 11.68
C ILE A 45 9.77 -12.60 10.52
N GLY A 46 10.62 -13.55 10.15
CA GLY A 46 10.33 -14.52 9.10
C GLY A 46 9.07 -15.35 9.39
N GLN A 47 8.90 -15.81 10.63
CA GLN A 47 7.72 -16.55 11.07
C GLN A 47 6.45 -15.67 11.05
N PHE A 48 6.57 -14.39 11.42
CA PHE A 48 5.45 -13.44 11.32
C PHE A 48 5.03 -13.23 9.87
N PHE A 49 5.97 -12.95 8.97
CA PHE A 49 5.67 -12.80 7.54
C PHE A 49 5.09 -14.07 6.92
N GLN A 50 5.53 -15.25 7.35
CA GLN A 50 4.94 -16.50 6.87
C GLN A 50 3.50 -16.69 7.38
N ALA A 51 3.20 -16.32 8.63
CA ALA A 51 1.84 -16.35 9.16
C ALA A 51 0.91 -15.38 8.41
N LEU A 52 1.42 -14.19 8.08
CA LEU A 52 0.71 -13.21 7.25
C LEU A 52 0.35 -13.76 5.86
N LEU A 53 1.27 -14.48 5.21
CA LEU A 53 1.02 -15.05 3.88
C LEU A 53 0.01 -16.20 3.93
N HIS A 54 0.10 -17.08 4.92
CA HIS A 54 -0.90 -18.13 5.10
C HIS A 54 -2.31 -17.56 5.28
N MET A 55 -2.45 -16.43 5.98
CA MET A 55 -3.74 -15.75 6.13
C MET A 55 -4.27 -15.24 4.79
N LEU A 56 -3.40 -14.71 3.93
CA LEU A 56 -3.77 -14.32 2.57
C LEU A 56 -4.13 -15.54 1.73
N ASP A 57 -3.43 -16.67 1.85
CA ASP A 57 -3.77 -17.89 1.10
C ASP A 57 -5.20 -18.39 1.37
N ALA A 58 -5.75 -18.10 2.56
CA ALA A 58 -7.14 -18.44 2.92
C ALA A 58 -8.18 -17.40 2.46
N ALA A 59 -7.77 -16.19 2.08
CA ALA A 59 -8.66 -15.07 1.75
C ALA A 59 -9.16 -15.10 0.28
N GLN A 60 -9.43 -16.28 -0.28
CA GLN A 60 -9.71 -16.41 -1.72
C GLN A 60 -11.17 -16.10 -2.07
N VAL A 61 -11.36 -15.49 -3.25
CA VAL A 61 -12.68 -15.29 -3.87
C VAL A 61 -12.85 -16.35 -4.97
N GLU A 62 -13.52 -17.47 -4.68
CA GLU A 62 -13.71 -18.57 -5.66
C GLU A 62 -15.17 -18.76 -6.12
N GLY A 63 -15.37 -19.11 -7.39
CA GLY A 63 -16.59 -19.81 -7.85
C GLY A 63 -17.88 -18.98 -8.01
N PRO A 64 -18.92 -19.57 -8.65
CA PRO A 64 -20.24 -18.97 -8.77
C PRO A 64 -20.90 -18.95 -7.39
N ASP A 65 -21.13 -17.74 -6.92
CA ASP A 65 -21.80 -17.43 -5.68
C ASP A 65 -23.06 -16.63 -6.05
N ASP A 66 -24.15 -16.81 -5.32
CA ASP A 66 -25.37 -16.00 -5.53
C ASP A 66 -25.13 -14.53 -5.14
N GLN A 67 -24.07 -14.29 -4.36
CA GLN A 67 -23.64 -12.96 -3.97
C GLN A 67 -22.86 -12.21 -5.09
N PRO A 68 -23.13 -10.89 -5.28
CA PRO A 68 -22.34 -10.05 -6.18
C PRO A 68 -20.84 -10.07 -5.84
N LEU A 69 -20.00 -10.19 -6.86
CA LEU A 69 -18.53 -10.20 -6.72
C LEU A 69 -17.99 -9.06 -5.85
N ASP A 70 -18.55 -7.87 -5.96
CA ASP A 70 -18.06 -6.72 -5.21
C ASP A 70 -18.35 -6.78 -3.70
N GLU A 71 -19.42 -7.47 -3.27
CA GLU A 71 -19.64 -7.73 -1.84
C GLU A 71 -18.64 -8.74 -1.30
N ARG A 72 -18.35 -9.78 -2.09
CA ARG A 72 -17.37 -10.81 -1.74
C ARG A 72 -15.96 -10.21 -1.60
N VAL A 73 -15.61 -9.27 -2.49
CA VAL A 73 -14.38 -8.47 -2.37
C VAL A 73 -14.35 -7.69 -1.06
N LEU A 74 -15.44 -7.05 -0.65
CA LEU A 74 -15.49 -6.32 0.63
C LEU A 74 -15.38 -7.24 1.85
N GLN A 75 -16.01 -8.42 1.81
CA GLN A 75 -15.87 -9.41 2.87
C GLN A 75 -14.41 -9.85 3.04
N GLN A 76 -13.71 -10.15 1.94
CA GLN A 76 -12.28 -10.48 2.01
C GLN A 76 -11.44 -9.30 2.51
N LEU A 77 -11.77 -8.06 2.13
CA LEU A 77 -11.09 -6.88 2.65
C LEU A 77 -11.32 -6.67 4.15
N ALA A 78 -12.48 -7.07 4.69
CA ALA A 78 -12.73 -7.08 6.12
C ALA A 78 -11.84 -8.12 6.83
N LEU A 79 -11.69 -9.31 6.26
CA LEU A 79 -10.80 -10.36 6.78
C LEU A 79 -9.31 -9.98 6.71
N ILE A 80 -8.91 -9.20 5.70
CA ILE A 80 -7.54 -8.72 5.54
C ILE A 80 -7.23 -7.51 6.43
N LYS A 81 -8.23 -6.80 6.97
CA LYS A 81 -7.97 -5.60 7.80
C LYS A 81 -7.11 -5.91 9.04
N PRO A 82 -7.40 -6.95 9.86
CA PRO A 82 -6.56 -7.25 11.01
C PRO A 82 -5.11 -7.58 10.62
N TRP A 83 -4.92 -8.34 9.53
CA TRP A 83 -3.60 -8.61 8.94
C TRP A 83 -2.85 -7.31 8.62
N ARG A 84 -3.52 -6.35 7.98
CA ARG A 84 -2.97 -5.04 7.62
C ARG A 84 -2.57 -4.28 8.88
N ASP A 85 -3.42 -4.27 9.90
CA ASP A 85 -3.17 -3.56 11.17
C ASP A 85 -1.95 -4.14 11.91
N HIS A 86 -1.82 -5.47 11.99
CA HIS A 86 -0.64 -6.12 12.60
C HIS A 86 0.64 -5.84 11.81
N TYR A 87 0.56 -5.88 10.48
CA TYR A 87 1.70 -5.57 9.62
C TYR A 87 2.16 -4.12 9.79
N LEU A 88 1.24 -3.14 9.78
CA LEU A 88 1.62 -1.73 9.90
C LEU A 88 2.17 -1.36 11.28
N ARG A 89 1.68 -1.97 12.38
CA ARG A 89 2.30 -1.83 13.71
C ARG A 89 3.72 -2.38 13.76
N PHE A 90 3.98 -3.47 13.04
CA PHE A 90 5.34 -3.99 12.90
C PHE A 90 6.22 -3.01 12.12
N VAL A 91 5.73 -2.45 11.01
CA VAL A 91 6.49 -1.48 10.20
C VAL A 91 6.79 -0.21 10.99
N GLU A 92 5.82 0.33 11.71
CA GLU A 92 6.00 1.49 12.60
C GLU A 92 7.17 1.26 13.57
N LEU A 93 7.17 0.12 14.27
CA LEU A 93 8.25 -0.25 15.20
C LEU A 93 9.60 -0.43 14.47
N ALA A 94 9.58 -1.05 13.29
CA ALA A 94 10.78 -1.34 12.52
C ALA A 94 11.52 -0.08 12.08
N ILE A 95 10.78 0.98 11.72
CA ILE A 95 11.35 2.26 11.29
C ILE A 95 12.16 2.92 12.42
N THR A 96 11.72 2.78 13.67
CA THR A 96 12.38 3.41 14.83
C THR A 96 13.46 2.53 15.48
N SER A 97 13.73 1.33 14.96
CA SER A 97 14.67 0.37 15.54
C SER A 97 16.11 0.60 15.09
N GLU A 98 17.09 0.36 15.97
CA GLU A 98 18.52 0.40 15.62
C GLU A 98 18.93 -0.67 14.58
N ARG A 99 18.15 -1.75 14.43
CA ARG A 99 18.36 -2.81 13.41
C ARG A 99 17.63 -2.54 12.08
N SER A 100 17.19 -1.30 11.86
CA SER A 100 16.30 -0.91 10.75
C SER A 100 16.75 -1.44 9.38
N ALA A 101 18.03 -1.41 9.04
CA ALA A 101 18.51 -1.81 7.70
C ALA A 101 18.16 -3.26 7.32
N ALA A 102 18.44 -4.24 8.20
CA ALA A 102 18.14 -5.64 7.94
C ALA A 102 16.62 -5.90 7.91
N ILE A 103 15.89 -5.21 8.81
CA ILE A 103 14.43 -5.31 8.88
C ILE A 103 13.79 -4.74 7.60
N HIS A 104 14.28 -3.60 7.09
CA HIS A 104 13.80 -3.02 5.85
C HIS A 104 14.07 -3.91 4.63
N GLU A 105 15.21 -4.61 4.59
CA GLU A 105 15.47 -5.58 3.51
C GLU A 105 14.50 -6.75 3.56
N ALA A 106 14.29 -7.34 4.74
CA ALA A 106 13.29 -8.39 4.93
C ALA A 106 11.88 -7.92 4.53
N ASN A 107 11.52 -6.69 4.91
CA ASN A 107 10.24 -6.10 4.58
C ASN A 107 10.06 -5.85 3.07
N ARG A 108 11.08 -5.36 2.37
CA ARG A 108 11.04 -5.23 0.89
C ARG A 108 10.85 -6.58 0.21
N ALA A 109 11.55 -7.62 0.67
CA ALA A 109 11.38 -8.97 0.16
C ALA A 109 9.95 -9.50 0.39
N PHE A 110 9.38 -9.24 1.57
CA PHE A 110 8.00 -9.58 1.88
C PHE A 110 7.00 -8.85 0.97
N LEU A 111 7.13 -7.54 0.80
CA LEU A 111 6.29 -6.75 -0.12
C LEU A 111 6.36 -7.30 -1.56
N GLY A 112 7.55 -7.73 -2.01
CA GLY A 112 7.70 -8.41 -3.29
C GLY A 112 6.86 -9.69 -3.38
N ARG A 113 6.90 -10.56 -2.37
CA ARG A 113 6.08 -11.78 -2.31
C ARG A 113 4.59 -11.49 -2.43
N LEU A 114 4.10 -10.40 -1.84
CA LEU A 114 2.69 -10.01 -1.91
C LEU A 114 2.21 -9.79 -3.35
N LEU A 115 3.07 -9.30 -4.25
CA LEU A 115 2.70 -9.05 -5.65
C LEU A 115 2.24 -10.33 -6.37
N SER A 116 2.67 -11.52 -5.91
CA SER A 116 2.25 -12.80 -6.49
C SER A 116 0.73 -13.02 -6.40
N TYR A 117 0.07 -12.49 -5.36
CA TYR A 117 -1.39 -12.60 -5.18
C TYR A 117 -2.20 -11.78 -6.19
N LYS A 118 -1.55 -10.95 -7.00
CA LYS A 118 -2.21 -10.22 -8.10
C LYS A 118 -2.40 -11.09 -9.35
N HIS A 119 -1.81 -12.27 -9.38
CA HIS A 119 -1.72 -13.17 -10.53
C HIS A 119 -2.45 -14.49 -10.27
N ALA A 120 -2.72 -15.22 -11.36
CA ALA A 120 -3.30 -16.55 -11.26
C ALA A 120 -2.33 -17.51 -10.56
N PRO A 121 -2.82 -18.41 -9.68
CA PRO A 121 -2.03 -19.53 -9.21
C PRO A 121 -1.64 -20.44 -10.39
N ARG A 122 -0.47 -21.10 -10.30
CA ARG A 122 0.11 -21.91 -11.39
C ARG A 122 -0.81 -23.05 -11.87
N ASP A 123 -1.61 -23.61 -10.95
CA ASP A 123 -2.42 -24.81 -11.23
C ASP A 123 -3.88 -24.48 -11.59
N VAL A 124 -4.23 -23.20 -11.77
CA VAL A 124 -5.60 -22.77 -12.06
C VAL A 124 -5.79 -22.52 -13.55
N ILE A 125 -6.65 -23.34 -14.19
CA ILE A 125 -6.95 -23.28 -15.63
C ILE A 125 -7.90 -22.10 -15.96
N HIS A 126 -8.84 -21.80 -15.07
CA HIS A 126 -9.84 -20.75 -15.26
C HIS A 126 -9.66 -19.69 -14.18
N PHE A 127 -9.20 -18.49 -14.57
CA PHE A 127 -8.92 -17.42 -13.64
C PHE A 127 -9.62 -16.13 -14.07
N ASN A 128 -10.51 -15.62 -13.22
CA ASN A 128 -11.04 -14.28 -13.39
C ASN A 128 -10.12 -13.29 -12.68
N HIS A 129 -9.47 -12.40 -13.45
CA HIS A 129 -8.59 -11.38 -12.91
C HIS A 129 -9.22 -10.50 -11.82
N LEU A 130 -10.54 -10.38 -11.75
CA LEU A 130 -11.24 -9.60 -10.71
C LEU A 130 -11.29 -10.32 -9.35
N TRP A 131 -11.06 -11.63 -9.30
CA TRP A 131 -11.01 -12.37 -8.04
C TRP A 131 -9.88 -11.87 -7.14
N CYS A 132 -8.81 -11.31 -7.69
CA CYS A 132 -7.70 -10.74 -6.93
C CYS A 132 -7.87 -9.25 -6.57
N ASP A 133 -9.03 -8.64 -6.79
CA ASP A 133 -9.20 -7.20 -6.53
C ASP A 133 -9.04 -6.82 -5.05
N HIS A 134 -9.41 -7.71 -4.11
CA HIS A 134 -9.15 -7.50 -2.68
C HIS A 134 -7.64 -7.52 -2.36
N TYR A 135 -6.87 -8.44 -2.95
CA TYR A 135 -5.41 -8.44 -2.82
C TYR A 135 -4.81 -7.17 -3.43
N ARG A 136 -5.22 -6.79 -4.64
CA ARG A 136 -4.74 -5.57 -5.31
C ARG A 136 -4.97 -4.32 -4.45
N PHE A 137 -6.15 -4.22 -3.84
CA PHE A 137 -6.46 -3.13 -2.91
C PHE A 137 -5.53 -3.16 -1.69
N ALA A 138 -5.44 -4.30 -1.01
CA ALA A 138 -4.64 -4.44 0.22
C ALA A 138 -3.15 -4.21 -0.02
N ILE A 139 -2.61 -4.69 -1.13
CA ILE A 139 -1.21 -4.51 -1.55
C ILE A 139 -0.91 -3.02 -1.78
N ARG A 140 -1.81 -2.31 -2.47
CA ARG A 140 -1.69 -0.86 -2.67
C ARG A 140 -1.79 -0.11 -1.35
N GLU A 141 -2.77 -0.46 -0.51
CA GLU A 141 -2.98 0.12 0.82
C GLU A 141 -1.70 0.00 1.67
N VAL A 142 -1.19 -1.22 1.81
CA VAL A 142 0.04 -1.51 2.56
C VAL A 142 1.24 -0.74 2.01
N PHE A 143 1.43 -0.71 0.69
CA PHE A 143 2.58 -0.03 0.11
C PHE A 143 2.53 1.49 0.35
N ILE A 144 1.36 2.11 0.16
CA ILE A 144 1.14 3.53 0.48
C ILE A 144 1.43 3.79 1.96
N SER A 145 0.91 2.95 2.86
CA SER A 145 1.12 3.10 4.29
C SER A 145 2.58 2.99 4.71
N VAL A 146 3.36 2.06 4.13
CA VAL A 146 4.80 1.94 4.39
C VAL A 146 5.53 3.21 3.99
N ILE A 147 5.27 3.73 2.79
CA ILE A 147 5.89 4.97 2.32
C ILE A 147 5.45 6.16 3.18
N ALA A 148 4.18 6.22 3.57
CA ALA A 148 3.68 7.27 4.45
C ALA A 148 4.39 7.28 5.81
N LEU A 149 4.57 6.13 6.44
CA LEU A 149 5.31 6.02 7.70
C LEU A 149 6.78 6.46 7.56
N LEU A 150 7.46 6.09 6.47
CA LEU A 150 8.83 6.53 6.20
C LEU A 150 8.91 8.06 6.00
N LEU A 151 7.96 8.64 5.26
CA LEU A 151 7.90 10.08 5.03
C LEU A 151 7.57 10.86 6.31
N ALA A 152 6.65 10.35 7.14
CA ALA A 152 6.30 10.94 8.43
C ALA A 152 7.50 10.98 9.39
N ASN A 153 8.35 9.94 9.35
CA ASN A 153 9.60 9.86 10.11
C ASN A 153 10.79 10.57 9.42
N ARG A 154 10.57 11.19 8.25
CA ARG A 154 11.61 11.85 7.43
C ARG A 154 12.76 10.92 7.03
N ASP A 155 12.52 9.61 6.96
CA ASP A 155 13.49 8.64 6.50
C ASP A 155 13.47 8.54 4.96
N PHE A 156 13.96 9.61 4.34
CA PHE A 156 13.97 9.75 2.88
C PHE A 156 14.91 8.76 2.20
N ASP A 157 15.98 8.36 2.87
CA ASP A 157 16.94 7.38 2.35
C ASP A 157 16.31 6.00 2.26
N GLN A 158 15.62 5.54 3.31
CA GLN A 158 14.90 4.28 3.23
C GLN A 158 13.74 4.37 2.26
N ALA A 159 12.94 5.45 2.25
CA ALA A 159 11.89 5.62 1.25
C ALA A 159 12.45 5.47 -0.18
N ASN A 160 13.62 6.07 -0.46
CA ASN A 160 14.29 5.93 -1.75
C ASN A 160 14.72 4.49 -2.04
N GLN A 161 15.18 3.72 -1.04
CA GLN A 161 15.50 2.29 -1.23
C GLN A 161 14.27 1.47 -1.65
N TYR A 162 13.09 1.72 -1.07
CA TYR A 162 11.85 1.07 -1.50
C TYR A 162 11.48 1.47 -2.94
N LEU A 163 11.60 2.75 -3.28
CA LEU A 163 11.24 3.27 -4.61
C LEU A 163 12.22 2.87 -5.71
N ASN A 164 13.46 2.48 -5.38
CA ASN A 164 14.45 1.97 -6.33
C ASN A 164 14.52 0.44 -6.40
N ALA A 165 13.83 -0.26 -5.51
CA ALA A 165 13.93 -1.71 -5.44
C ALA A 165 13.33 -2.39 -6.69
N GLU A 166 13.99 -3.48 -7.11
CA GLU A 166 13.40 -4.48 -8.01
C GLU A 166 12.72 -5.56 -7.16
N TYR A 167 11.41 -5.49 -7.08
CA TYR A 167 10.60 -6.44 -6.34
C TYR A 167 10.49 -7.76 -7.11
N ARG A 168 10.88 -8.86 -6.45
CA ARG A 168 10.77 -10.22 -6.96
C ARG A 168 9.45 -10.84 -6.52
N PHE A 169 8.77 -11.50 -7.44
CA PHE A 169 7.50 -12.16 -7.19
C PHE A 169 7.31 -13.34 -8.15
N GLU A 170 6.34 -14.21 -7.85
CA GLU A 170 6.06 -15.39 -8.65
C GLU A 170 4.77 -15.20 -9.46
N THR A 171 4.76 -15.79 -10.66
CA THR A 171 3.57 -15.84 -11.53
C THR A 171 3.36 -17.26 -12.07
N ASP A 172 2.28 -17.45 -12.81
CA ASP A 172 2.03 -18.63 -13.65
C ASP A 172 3.16 -18.89 -14.66
N ARG A 173 3.89 -17.84 -15.06
CA ARG A 173 5.02 -17.89 -16.00
C ARG A 173 6.39 -18.03 -15.31
N GLY A 174 6.41 -18.21 -14.00
CA GLY A 174 7.64 -18.29 -13.21
C GLY A 174 8.04 -16.97 -12.54
N PRO A 175 9.29 -16.88 -12.05
CA PRO A 175 9.79 -15.73 -11.30
C PRO A 175 9.83 -14.46 -12.16
N GLN A 176 9.36 -13.35 -11.62
CA GLN A 176 9.31 -12.04 -12.26
C GLN A 176 10.01 -10.97 -11.40
N ARG A 177 10.30 -9.84 -12.04
CA ARG A 177 10.81 -8.62 -11.38
C ARG A 177 10.09 -7.39 -11.88
N ALA A 178 9.77 -6.47 -10.98
CA ALA A 178 9.19 -5.17 -11.35
C ALA A 178 9.60 -4.08 -10.36
N ASN A 179 9.47 -2.83 -10.80
CA ASN A 179 9.60 -1.68 -9.91
C ASN A 179 8.32 -1.47 -9.08
N PHE A 180 8.36 -0.46 -8.20
CA PHE A 180 7.27 -0.17 -7.27
C PHE A 180 5.94 0.21 -7.94
N LEU A 181 5.91 0.57 -9.23
CA LEU A 181 4.65 0.90 -9.92
C LEU A 181 3.70 -0.30 -9.97
N LEU A 182 4.22 -1.52 -9.82
CA LEU A 182 3.40 -2.73 -9.75
C LEU A 182 2.58 -2.81 -8.46
N PHE A 183 2.84 -2.01 -7.42
CA PHE A 183 1.94 -1.94 -6.26
C PHE A 183 0.66 -1.15 -6.57
N ASP A 184 0.59 -0.36 -7.64
CA ASP A 184 -0.68 0.23 -8.10
C ASP A 184 -1.55 -0.81 -8.81
N SER A 185 -2.86 -0.67 -8.64
CA SER A 185 -3.89 -1.38 -9.37
C SER A 185 -5.20 -0.60 -9.37
N TYR A 186 -5.90 -0.66 -10.49
CA TYR A 186 -7.29 -0.20 -10.56
C TYR A 186 -8.23 -1.31 -10.06
N ILE A 187 -9.12 -0.99 -9.13
CA ILE A 187 -9.98 -1.96 -8.44
C ILE A 187 -11.38 -1.93 -9.07
N LYS A 188 -11.51 -2.60 -10.21
CA LYS A 188 -12.69 -2.53 -11.08
C LYS A 188 -13.96 -3.03 -10.40
N SER A 189 -13.86 -4.06 -9.56
CA SER A 189 -14.99 -4.56 -8.76
C SER A 189 -15.61 -3.48 -7.87
N LEU A 190 -14.82 -2.54 -7.34
CA LEU A 190 -15.31 -1.46 -6.49
C LEU A 190 -15.68 -0.22 -7.30
N ASP A 191 -14.74 0.32 -8.08
CA ASP A 191 -14.91 1.62 -8.73
C ASP A 191 -15.91 1.59 -9.90
N GLU A 192 -16.08 0.44 -10.56
CA GLU A 192 -17.09 0.26 -11.61
C GLU A 192 -18.30 -0.54 -11.13
N PHE A 193 -18.10 -1.78 -10.65
CA PHE A 193 -19.22 -2.71 -10.48
C PHE A 193 -20.09 -2.32 -9.29
N ARG A 194 -19.49 -2.13 -8.11
CA ARG A 194 -20.21 -1.67 -6.92
C ARG A 194 -20.82 -0.29 -7.12
N ASN A 195 -20.00 0.65 -7.60
CA ASN A 195 -20.42 2.04 -7.81
C ASN A 195 -21.66 2.12 -8.73
N ARG A 196 -21.68 1.33 -9.82
CA ARG A 196 -22.82 1.25 -10.74
C ARG A 196 -24.00 0.49 -10.15
N ARG A 197 -23.79 -0.69 -9.57
CA ARG A 197 -24.85 -1.57 -9.03
C ARG A 197 -25.64 -0.87 -7.93
N LEU A 198 -24.94 -0.18 -7.04
CA LEU A 198 -25.52 0.54 -5.90
C LEU A 198 -25.81 2.02 -6.20
N ARG A 199 -25.50 2.51 -7.41
CA ARG A 199 -25.69 3.92 -7.83
C ARG A 199 -25.08 4.92 -6.84
N LEU A 200 -23.87 4.65 -6.35
CA LEU A 200 -23.23 5.44 -5.29
C LEU A 200 -22.81 6.83 -5.79
N ASN A 201 -22.61 7.00 -7.10
CA ASN A 201 -22.14 8.23 -7.73
C ASN A 201 -20.82 8.75 -7.12
N ARG A 202 -19.93 7.83 -6.73
CA ARG A 202 -18.61 8.17 -6.18
C ARG A 202 -17.58 8.29 -7.30
N LEU A 203 -16.60 9.19 -7.10
CA LEU A 203 -15.45 9.32 -8.01
C LEU A 203 -14.52 8.10 -7.90
N SER A 204 -14.33 7.57 -6.69
CA SER A 204 -13.65 6.29 -6.46
C SER A 204 -14.14 5.69 -5.14
N VAL A 205 -14.79 4.54 -5.22
CA VAL A 205 -15.17 3.73 -4.05
C VAL A 205 -13.93 3.17 -3.37
N GLY A 206 -12.88 2.85 -4.14
CA GLY A 206 -11.59 2.44 -3.58
C GLY A 206 -10.94 3.54 -2.73
N ALA A 207 -10.99 4.80 -3.16
CA ALA A 207 -10.46 5.91 -2.37
C ALA A 207 -11.27 6.15 -1.08
N ASP A 208 -12.60 6.04 -1.15
CA ASP A 208 -13.48 6.11 0.03
C ASP A 208 -13.11 5.02 1.04
N LEU A 209 -12.93 3.78 0.57
CA LEU A 209 -12.57 2.66 1.44
C LEU A 209 -11.16 2.81 2.04
N LEU A 210 -10.19 3.33 1.28
CA LEU A 210 -8.85 3.64 1.83
C LEU A 210 -8.94 4.67 2.95
N LYS A 211 -9.79 5.69 2.81
CA LYS A 211 -10.00 6.72 3.83
C LYS A 211 -10.69 6.16 5.06
N GLU A 212 -11.75 5.37 4.90
CA GLU A 212 -12.46 4.72 6.01
C GLU A 212 -11.52 3.79 6.81
N ARG A 213 -10.59 3.14 6.13
CA ARG A 213 -9.61 2.24 6.75
C ARG A 213 -8.36 2.94 7.27
N ALA A 214 -8.20 4.24 7.07
CA ALA A 214 -7.12 5.03 7.67
C ALA A 214 -7.46 5.36 9.14
N ASP A 215 -7.64 4.32 9.95
CA ASP A 215 -8.15 4.34 11.32
C ASP A 215 -7.09 4.00 12.37
N LEU A 216 -5.81 3.92 11.96
CA LEU A 216 -4.69 3.71 12.85
C LEU A 216 -4.25 5.03 13.48
N ASN A 217 -4.02 5.03 14.79
CA ASN A 217 -3.66 6.22 15.57
C ASN A 217 -2.29 6.82 15.21
N PHE A 218 -1.39 6.02 14.62
CA PHE A 218 -0.04 6.41 14.21
C PHE A 218 0.10 6.66 12.70
N LEU A 219 -0.99 6.56 11.93
CA LEU A 219 -0.97 6.81 10.49
C LEU A 219 -2.29 7.43 10.03
N THR A 220 -2.21 8.70 9.66
CA THR A 220 -3.36 9.47 9.19
C THR A 220 -3.60 9.30 7.69
N PHE A 221 -4.84 9.58 7.26
CA PHE A 221 -5.17 9.59 5.84
C PHE A 221 -4.39 10.66 5.05
N ASP A 222 -4.03 11.77 5.70
CA ASP A 222 -3.30 12.88 5.08
C ASP A 222 -1.86 12.48 4.73
N GLU A 223 -1.21 11.73 5.63
CA GLU A 223 0.10 11.13 5.38
C GLU A 223 0.03 10.09 4.26
N MET A 224 -1.01 9.27 4.23
CA MET A 224 -1.23 8.32 3.13
C MET A 224 -1.44 9.02 1.78
N MET A 225 -2.20 10.12 1.76
CA MET A 225 -2.45 10.91 0.56
C MET A 225 -1.19 11.60 0.05
N GLN A 226 -0.38 12.14 0.95
CA GLN A 226 0.94 12.69 0.62
C GLN A 226 1.87 11.61 0.03
N ALA A 227 1.88 10.40 0.60
CA ALA A 227 2.66 9.28 0.07
C ALA A 227 2.15 8.84 -1.32
N ASP A 228 0.83 8.74 -1.52
CA ASP A 228 0.22 8.41 -2.80
C ASP A 228 0.61 9.42 -3.90
N PHE A 229 0.69 10.70 -3.53
CA PHE A 229 1.18 11.76 -4.41
C PHE A 229 2.67 11.63 -4.73
N VAL A 230 3.53 11.43 -3.72
CA VAL A 230 4.97 11.21 -3.90
C VAL A 230 5.22 10.02 -4.83
N LEU A 231 4.50 8.92 -4.65
CA LEU A 231 4.58 7.73 -5.50
C LEU A 231 4.25 8.04 -6.96
N CYS A 232 3.23 8.85 -7.21
CA CYS A 232 2.88 9.33 -8.55
C CYS A 232 4.02 10.16 -9.16
N ILE A 233 4.49 11.20 -8.45
CA ILE A 233 5.55 12.09 -8.96
C ILE A 233 6.84 11.31 -9.22
N ARG A 234 7.24 10.43 -8.29
CA ARG A 234 8.38 9.53 -8.45
C ARG A 234 8.25 8.69 -9.72
N GLY A 235 7.08 8.07 -9.92
CA GLY A 235 6.81 7.25 -11.10
C GLY A 235 6.90 8.03 -12.40
N LEU A 236 6.31 9.23 -12.43
CA LEU A 236 6.34 10.11 -13.59
C LEU A 236 7.78 10.53 -13.95
N LEU A 237 8.60 10.90 -12.96
CA LEU A 237 9.95 11.41 -13.18
C LEU A 237 10.95 10.35 -13.66
N HIS A 238 10.76 9.08 -13.28
CA HIS A 238 11.74 8.01 -13.52
C HIS A 238 11.25 6.92 -14.47
N HIS A 239 9.93 6.79 -14.65
CA HIS A 239 9.32 5.78 -15.50
C HIS A 239 8.22 6.36 -16.42
N PRO A 240 8.45 7.46 -17.14
CA PRO A 240 7.40 8.14 -17.93
C PRO A 240 6.86 7.29 -19.10
N GLN A 241 7.63 6.29 -19.54
CA GLN A 241 7.29 5.35 -20.61
C GLN A 241 6.72 4.02 -20.11
N ALA A 242 6.59 3.83 -18.79
CA ALA A 242 6.05 2.58 -18.27
C ALA A 242 4.60 2.37 -18.72
N LEU A 243 4.28 1.12 -19.06
CA LEU A 243 2.92 0.70 -19.42
C LEU A 243 1.96 0.88 -18.24
N THR A 244 2.44 0.61 -17.03
CA THR A 244 1.73 0.86 -15.78
C THR A 244 2.18 2.20 -15.22
N ARG A 245 1.23 3.05 -14.82
CA ARG A 245 1.50 4.32 -14.15
C ARG A 245 0.81 4.33 -12.79
N TRP A 246 1.48 4.93 -11.81
CA TRP A 246 0.89 5.15 -10.50
C TRP A 246 -0.12 6.30 -10.56
N PHE A 247 -1.41 5.99 -10.43
CA PHE A 247 -2.45 7.02 -10.35
C PHE A 247 -2.80 7.30 -8.88
N PRO A 248 -2.73 8.57 -8.42
CA PRO A 248 -2.82 8.90 -7.00
C PRO A 248 -4.28 9.04 -6.54
N ARG A 249 -5.00 7.91 -6.43
CA ARG A 249 -6.46 7.85 -6.22
C ARG A 249 -6.94 8.61 -4.98
N THR A 250 -6.12 8.69 -3.93
CA THR A 250 -6.48 9.41 -2.69
C THR A 250 -6.66 10.91 -2.90
N LEU A 251 -6.10 11.49 -3.97
CA LEU A 251 -6.18 12.92 -4.24
C LEU A 251 -7.57 13.44 -4.62
N VAL A 252 -8.58 12.56 -4.74
CA VAL A 252 -9.98 12.99 -4.73
C VAL A 252 -10.34 13.79 -3.46
N TYR A 253 -9.55 13.65 -2.39
CA TYR A 253 -9.71 14.36 -1.12
C TYR A 253 -8.68 15.49 -0.90
N ALA A 254 -7.89 15.84 -1.92
CA ALA A 254 -6.77 16.76 -1.80
C ALA A 254 -7.11 18.25 -2.07
N GLU A 255 -8.39 18.60 -2.26
CA GLU A 255 -8.81 19.97 -2.62
C GLU A 255 -8.19 21.05 -1.70
N ARG A 256 -8.13 20.81 -0.39
CA ARG A 256 -7.55 21.76 0.58
C ARG A 256 -6.04 22.03 0.41
N TYR A 257 -5.33 21.16 -0.30
CA TYR A 257 -3.90 21.33 -0.60
C TYR A 257 -3.67 22.13 -1.87
N GLU A 258 -4.72 22.47 -2.62
CA GLU A 258 -4.61 23.36 -3.75
C GLU A 258 -4.22 24.77 -3.26
N GLY A 259 -3.11 25.28 -3.76
CA GLY A 259 -2.56 26.59 -3.40
C GLY A 259 -1.63 26.59 -2.18
N THR A 260 -1.71 25.58 -1.30
CA THR A 260 -0.83 25.43 -0.14
C THR A 260 0.29 24.40 -0.35
N GLY A 261 -0.02 23.29 -1.03
CA GLY A 261 0.86 22.14 -1.20
C GLY A 261 0.79 21.16 -0.02
N PHE A 262 1.27 19.93 -0.19
CA PHE A 262 1.37 18.97 0.92
C PHE A 262 2.49 19.39 1.90
N ASP A 263 2.32 19.03 3.18
CA ASP A 263 3.21 19.44 4.29
C ASP A 263 4.69 19.13 4.05
N LEU A 264 4.99 17.99 3.42
CA LEU A 264 6.33 17.61 2.98
C LEU A 264 6.96 18.66 2.06
N PHE A 265 6.20 19.16 1.09
CA PHE A 265 6.66 20.18 0.15
C PHE A 265 6.63 21.59 0.74
N ILE A 266 5.67 21.89 1.62
CA ILE A 266 5.65 23.15 2.39
C ILE A 266 6.93 23.26 3.21
N SER A 267 7.32 22.19 3.91
CA SER A 267 8.56 22.15 4.69
C SER A 267 9.78 22.40 3.80
N ALA A 268 9.79 21.80 2.60
CA ALA A 268 10.86 21.92 1.61
C ALA A 268 10.92 23.29 0.88
N GLN A 269 10.07 24.26 1.23
CA GLN A 269 10.30 25.66 0.88
C GLN A 269 11.58 26.21 1.53
N SER A 270 11.94 25.67 2.70
CA SER A 270 13.21 25.92 3.36
C SER A 270 14.35 25.22 2.63
N LYS A 271 15.44 25.95 2.34
CA LYS A 271 16.67 25.37 1.77
C LYS A 271 17.28 24.27 2.64
N ARG A 272 17.06 24.31 3.96
CA ARG A 272 17.55 23.29 4.89
C ARG A 272 16.82 21.95 4.73
N GLU A 273 15.53 22.00 4.40
CA GLU A 273 14.64 20.83 4.33
C GLU A 273 14.58 20.22 2.92
N PHE A 274 14.84 21.03 1.90
CA PHE A 274 14.84 20.60 0.49
C PHE A 274 15.72 19.39 0.16
N PRO A 275 16.88 19.14 0.81
CA PRO A 275 17.66 17.92 0.62
C PRO A 275 16.87 16.62 0.75
N GLY A 276 15.85 16.58 1.62
CA GLY A 276 14.95 15.42 1.71
C GLY A 276 14.19 15.15 0.41
N ILE A 277 13.70 16.20 -0.25
CA ILE A 277 13.03 16.11 -1.56
C ILE A 277 14.02 15.72 -2.65
N GLN A 278 15.24 16.24 -2.62
CA GLN A 278 16.30 15.86 -3.57
C GLN A 278 16.56 14.36 -3.48
N THR A 279 16.71 13.80 -2.28
CA THR A 279 16.88 12.36 -2.07
C THR A 279 15.66 11.57 -2.55
N LEU A 280 14.47 11.94 -2.10
CA LEU A 280 13.22 11.22 -2.37
C LEU A 280 12.86 11.20 -3.87
N LEU A 281 12.92 12.35 -4.53
CA LEU A 281 12.60 12.47 -5.95
C LEU A 281 13.81 12.21 -6.86
N GLN A 282 15.00 12.03 -6.30
CA GLN A 282 16.29 11.95 -7.01
C GLN A 282 16.41 13.04 -8.08
N VAL A 283 16.34 14.27 -7.62
CA VAL A 283 16.53 15.49 -8.42
C VAL A 283 17.72 16.26 -7.89
N LYS A 284 18.47 16.89 -8.78
CA LYS A 284 19.71 17.59 -8.41
C LYS A 284 19.44 18.84 -7.60
N ASP A 285 18.43 19.60 -8.01
CA ASP A 285 18.02 20.86 -7.42
C ASP A 285 16.59 21.18 -7.87
N LYS A 286 16.08 22.36 -7.49
CA LYS A 286 14.76 22.83 -7.88
C LYS A 286 14.61 22.98 -9.40
N ASP A 287 15.63 23.50 -10.08
CA ASP A 287 15.57 23.77 -11.52
C ASP A 287 15.54 22.45 -12.31
N ASP A 288 16.29 21.44 -11.86
CA ASP A 288 16.23 20.07 -12.37
C ASP A 288 14.82 19.48 -12.21
N LEU A 289 14.19 19.66 -11.04
CA LEU A 289 12.82 19.21 -10.80
C LEU A 289 11.83 19.91 -11.72
N ILE A 290 11.86 21.24 -11.83
CA ILE A 290 10.96 22.02 -12.71
C ILE A 290 11.09 21.54 -14.16
N ARG A 291 12.33 21.41 -14.65
CA ARG A 291 12.62 21.00 -16.02
C ARG A 291 12.12 19.58 -16.30
N ARG A 292 12.44 18.60 -15.43
CA ARG A 292 12.01 17.21 -15.60
C ARG A 292 10.49 17.08 -15.47
N PHE A 293 9.88 17.77 -14.51
CA PHE A 293 8.44 17.77 -14.33
C PHE A 293 7.71 18.35 -15.55
N GLY A 294 8.21 19.46 -16.12
CA GLY A 294 7.67 20.03 -17.35
C GLY A 294 7.72 19.06 -18.54
N GLN A 295 8.82 18.33 -18.70
CA GLN A 295 8.97 17.30 -19.74
C GLN A 295 7.95 16.16 -19.57
N VAL A 296 7.86 15.60 -18.37
CA VAL A 296 6.94 14.47 -18.11
C VAL A 296 5.48 14.89 -18.12
N SER A 297 5.18 16.17 -17.80
CA SER A 297 3.83 16.72 -17.90
C SER A 297 3.28 16.63 -19.32
N GLN A 298 4.11 16.93 -20.32
CA GLN A 298 3.76 16.80 -21.74
C GLN A 298 3.73 15.33 -22.16
N GLN A 299 4.78 14.57 -21.86
CA GLN A 299 4.92 13.18 -22.28
C GLN A 299 3.81 12.26 -21.74
N CYS A 300 3.39 12.48 -20.49
CA CYS A 300 2.36 11.68 -19.83
C CYS A 300 0.95 12.29 -19.97
N ALA A 301 0.82 13.40 -20.70
CA ALA A 301 -0.42 14.15 -20.86
C ALA A 301 -1.12 14.46 -19.51
N LEU A 302 -0.36 14.94 -18.52
CA LEU A 302 -0.88 15.22 -17.18
C LEU A 302 -2.09 16.16 -17.14
N PRO A 303 -2.24 17.16 -18.04
CA PRO A 303 -3.47 17.96 -18.10
C PRO A 303 -4.76 17.16 -18.37
N GLN A 304 -4.64 15.92 -18.86
CA GLN A 304 -5.78 15.02 -19.07
C GLN A 304 -6.11 14.16 -17.85
N TRP A 305 -5.23 14.14 -16.84
CA TRP A 305 -5.46 13.41 -15.60
C TRP A 305 -6.42 14.21 -14.73
N LYS A 306 -7.55 13.60 -14.39
CA LYS A 306 -8.66 14.27 -13.74
C LYS A 306 -9.40 13.33 -12.82
N PHE A 307 -10.03 13.91 -11.81
CA PHE A 307 -11.07 13.25 -11.03
C PHE A 307 -12.42 13.75 -11.52
N GLY A 308 -13.15 12.87 -12.21
CA GLY A 308 -14.36 13.26 -12.92
C GLY A 308 -14.05 14.32 -13.99
N GLY A 309 -14.47 15.56 -13.76
CA GLY A 309 -14.25 16.70 -14.65
C GLY A 309 -13.09 17.63 -14.26
N VAL A 310 -12.49 17.45 -13.08
CA VAL A 310 -11.52 18.40 -12.51
C VAL A 310 -10.09 17.89 -12.72
N PRO A 311 -9.23 18.62 -13.45
CA PRO A 311 -7.81 18.27 -13.61
C PRO A 311 -7.07 18.22 -12.27
N ILE A 312 -6.06 17.36 -12.17
CA ILE A 312 -5.23 17.26 -10.96
C ILE A 312 -4.16 18.37 -10.97
N PRO A 313 -4.12 19.28 -9.97
CA PRO A 313 -3.18 20.41 -9.96
C PRO A 313 -1.80 20.00 -9.39
N PHE A 314 -1.11 19.07 -10.04
CA PHE A 314 0.17 18.49 -9.59
C PHE A 314 1.22 19.54 -9.16
N ALA A 315 1.42 20.61 -9.94
CA ALA A 315 2.40 21.64 -9.61
C ALA A 315 2.04 22.41 -8.32
N SER A 316 0.73 22.61 -8.08
CA SER A 316 0.19 23.28 -6.90
C SER A 316 0.38 22.42 -5.65
N PHE A 317 0.08 21.11 -5.75
CA PHE A 317 0.31 20.16 -4.66
C PHE A 317 1.78 20.02 -4.25
N MET A 318 2.73 20.23 -5.18
CA MET A 318 4.16 20.32 -4.87
C MET A 318 4.61 21.70 -4.35
N GLY A 319 3.79 22.74 -4.47
CA GLY A 319 4.25 24.12 -4.25
C GLY A 319 5.51 24.46 -5.05
N LEU A 320 5.58 24.00 -6.31
CA LEU A 320 6.82 23.87 -7.09
C LEU A 320 7.65 25.17 -7.15
N GLU A 321 6.98 26.32 -7.25
CA GLU A 321 7.62 27.64 -7.29
C GLU A 321 8.20 28.09 -5.94
N ALA A 322 7.67 27.60 -4.83
CA ALA A 322 8.07 27.99 -3.48
C ALA A 322 9.22 27.13 -2.91
N LEU A 323 9.52 25.98 -3.51
CA LEU A 323 10.59 25.08 -3.06
C LEU A 323 11.96 25.77 -3.00
N ALA A 324 12.72 25.49 -1.94
CA ALA A 324 14.08 26.01 -1.69
C ALA A 324 14.23 27.54 -1.81
N THR A 325 13.18 28.32 -1.51
CA THR A 325 13.20 29.80 -1.61
C THR A 325 13.50 30.49 -0.28
N ARG A 326 13.22 29.85 0.85
CA ARG A 326 13.34 30.43 2.20
C ARG A 326 14.59 29.95 2.95
#